data_AF-A0AB36I8U5-F1
#
_entry.id   AF-A0AB36I8U5-F1
#
_cell.length_a   1.000
_cell.length_b   1.000
_cell.length_c   1.000
_cell.angle_alpha   90.00
_cell.angle_beta   90.00
_cell.angle_gamma   90.00
#
_symmetry.space_group_name_H-M   'P 1'
#
loop_
_entity.id
_entity.type
_entity.pdbx_description
1 polymer ?
#
loop_
_entity_poly.entity_id
_entity_poly.type
_entity_poly.pdbx_seq_one_letter_code
_entity_poly.pdbx_strand_id
1 'polypeptide(L)'
;MKILEINNASHIGISDLVQAVESGESISIAKQGKEVAQSLPAQKIQRLWEEQNDLMDAVLILSRMLNDTGDRMELQEVIDRLGFDVAELESEI
;
A
#
# COMPACT_ATOMS: atom_id res chain seq x y z
N MET A 1 18.78 -12.95 6.71
CA MET A 1 18.07 -13.31 5.46
C MET A 1 18.98 -14.23 4.67
N LYS A 2 18.52 -15.44 4.37
CA LYS A 2 19.33 -16.49 3.71
C LYS A 2 18.97 -16.52 2.23
N ILE A 3 19.96 -16.70 1.34
CA ILE A 3 19.74 -16.80 -0.11
C ILE A 3 20.00 -18.25 -0.54
N LEU A 4 19.08 -18.83 -1.31
CA LEU A 4 19.19 -20.16 -1.90
C LEU A 4 19.07 -20.07 -3.42
N GLU A 5 20.01 -20.65 -4.16
CA GLU A 5 19.79 -20.90 -5.59
C GLU A 5 18.63 -21.88 -5.80
N ILE A 6 17.87 -21.70 -6.88
CA ILE A 6 16.64 -22.43 -7.16
C ILE A 6 16.84 -23.94 -7.19
N ASN A 7 18.02 -24.40 -7.66
CA ASN A 7 18.38 -25.81 -7.65
C ASN A 7 18.47 -26.35 -6.21
N ASN A 8 19.10 -25.60 -5.30
CA ASN A 8 19.19 -25.98 -3.89
C ASN A 8 17.82 -25.89 -3.19
N ALA A 9 17.01 -24.89 -3.52
CA ALA A 9 15.65 -24.76 -3.00
C ALA A 9 14.76 -25.94 -3.42
N SER A 10 14.92 -26.45 -4.64
CA SER A 10 14.16 -27.61 -5.13
C SER A 10 14.45 -28.91 -4.37
N HIS A 11 15.65 -29.06 -3.80
CA HIS A 11 16.03 -30.22 -3.00
C HIS A 11 15.50 -30.18 -1.57
N ILE A 12 15.29 -28.98 -1.02
CA ILE A 12 14.73 -28.77 0.32
C ILE A 12 13.20 -29.01 0.31
N GLY A 13 12.54 -28.73 -0.81
CA GLY A 13 11.08 -28.92 -0.94
C GLY A 13 10.27 -27.82 -0.24
N ILE A 14 8.98 -27.76 -0.53
CA ILE A 14 8.10 -26.67 -0.05
C ILE A 14 7.85 -26.76 1.45
N SER A 15 7.68 -27.97 2.00
CA SER A 15 7.38 -28.18 3.42
C SER A 15 8.46 -27.62 4.34
N ASP A 16 9.73 -27.87 4.04
CA ASP A 16 10.85 -27.38 4.84
C ASP A 16 11.01 -25.85 4.71
N LEU A 17 10.70 -25.27 3.54
CA LEU A 17 10.67 -23.81 3.37
C LEU A 17 9.57 -23.17 4.23
N VAL A 18 8.39 -23.79 4.30
CA VAL A 18 7.28 -23.34 5.16
C VAL A 18 7.69 -23.45 6.63
N GLN A 19 8.30 -24.56 7.05
CA GLN A 19 8.74 -24.74 8.44
C GLN A 19 9.80 -23.70 8.86
N ALA A 20 10.73 -23.36 7.96
CA ALA A 20 11.68 -22.29 8.20
C ALA A 20 10.97 -20.93 8.39
N VAL A 21 9.98 -20.63 7.57
CA VAL A 21 9.17 -19.41 7.71
C VAL A 21 8.36 -19.38 9.01
N GLU A 22 7.79 -20.50 9.44
CA GLU A 22 7.07 -20.60 10.73
C GLU A 22 7.98 -20.29 11.91
N SER A 23 9.28 -20.61 11.81
CA SER A 23 10.29 -20.25 12.82
C SER A 23 10.70 -18.76 12.79
N GLY A 24 10.12 -17.96 11.89
CA GLY A 24 10.40 -16.54 11.72
C GLY A 24 11.54 -16.24 10.74
N GLU A 25 12.11 -17.25 10.10
CA GLU A 25 13.15 -17.04 9.09
C GLU A 25 12.56 -16.51 7.78
N SER A 26 13.41 -15.83 7.00
CA SER A 26 13.08 -15.36 5.66
C SER A 26 14.14 -15.88 4.70
N ILE A 27 13.69 -16.54 3.64
CA ILE A 27 14.55 -17.20 2.65
C ILE A 27 14.28 -16.60 1.29
N SER A 28 15.30 -16.00 0.71
CA SER A 28 15.32 -15.51 -0.66
C SER A 28 15.73 -16.63 -1.60
N ILE A 29 15.03 -16.77 -2.72
CA ILE A 29 15.31 -17.75 -3.76
C ILE A 29 15.88 -17.00 -4.96
N ALA A 30 17.09 -17.37 -5.35
CA ALA A 30 17.80 -16.84 -6.51
C ALA A 30 17.77 -17.83 -7.68
N LYS A 31 17.86 -17.31 -8.90
CA LYS A 31 18.10 -18.07 -10.12
C LYS A 31 19.22 -17.39 -10.87
N GLN A 32 20.33 -18.08 -11.07
CA GLN A 32 21.52 -17.55 -11.76
C GLN A 32 22.06 -16.28 -11.08
N GLY A 33 22.13 -16.28 -9.75
CA GLY A 33 22.63 -15.16 -8.95
C GLY A 33 21.66 -13.99 -8.78
N LYS A 34 20.47 -14.03 -9.40
CA LYS A 34 19.43 -13.00 -9.25
C LYS A 34 18.30 -13.50 -8.36
N GLU A 35 17.94 -12.73 -7.33
CA GLU A 35 16.77 -13.01 -6.50
C GLU A 35 15.46 -12.92 -7.31
N VAL A 36 14.63 -13.95 -7.23
CA VAL A 36 13.39 -14.08 -8.03
C VAL A 36 12.15 -14.38 -7.19
N ALA A 37 12.31 -14.89 -5.97
CA ALA A 37 11.20 -15.14 -5.05
C ALA A 37 11.68 -15.04 -3.61
N GLN A 38 10.74 -14.90 -2.67
CA GLN A 38 11.03 -14.88 -1.25
C GLN A 38 9.95 -15.63 -0.47
N SER A 39 10.39 -16.43 0.49
CA SER A 39 9.53 -17.06 1.49
C SER A 39 9.57 -16.21 2.76
N LEU A 40 8.39 -15.75 3.18
CA LEU A 40 8.19 -14.81 4.28
C LEU A 40 7.01 -15.26 5.14
N PRO A 41 6.99 -14.95 6.44
CA PRO A 41 5.81 -15.14 7.27
C PRO A 41 4.62 -14.37 6.70
N ALA A 42 3.45 -15.00 6.61
CA ALA A 42 2.25 -14.37 6.05
C ALA A 42 1.90 -13.05 6.76
N GLN A 43 2.05 -13.02 8.09
CA GLN A 43 1.81 -11.84 8.91
C GLN A 43 2.77 -10.69 8.57
N LYS A 44 3.98 -10.98 8.10
CA LYS A 44 4.94 -9.96 7.68
C LYS A 44 4.49 -9.27 6.39
N ILE A 45 3.94 -10.03 5.43
CA ILE A 45 3.38 -9.44 4.21
C ILE A 45 2.17 -8.58 4.56
N GLN A 46 1.26 -9.08 5.38
CA GLN A 46 0.08 -8.33 5.81
C GLN A 46 0.47 -7.00 6.49
N ARG A 47 1.43 -7.03 7.43
CA ARG A 47 1.92 -5.82 8.09
C ARG A 47 2.52 -4.81 7.11
N LEU A 48 3.28 -5.24 6.11
CA LEU A 48 3.84 -4.33 5.10
C LEU A 48 2.74 -3.61 4.31
N TRP A 49 1.64 -4.29 4.00
CA TRP A 49 0.49 -3.67 3.33
C TRP A 49 -0.26 -2.71 4.26
N GLU A 50 -0.47 -3.09 5.52
CA GLU A 50 -1.09 -2.24 6.53
C GLU A 50 -0.26 -0.96 6.76
N GLU A 51 1.05 -1.09 6.98
CA GLU A 51 1.98 0.03 7.15
C GLU A 51 2.03 0.94 5.91
N GLN A 52 1.95 0.38 4.69
CA GLN A 52 1.88 1.17 3.48
C GLN A 52 0.59 2.00 3.40
N ASN A 53 -0.55 1.39 3.74
CA ASN A 53 -1.83 2.07 3.74
C ASN A 53 -1.87 3.17 4.80
N ASP A 54 -1.41 2.88 6.02
CA ASP A 54 -1.32 3.86 7.11
C ASP A 54 -0.43 5.05 6.72
N LEU A 55 0.68 4.79 6.01
CA LEU A 55 1.55 5.85 5.49
C LEU A 55 0.85 6.71 4.45
N MET A 56 0.08 6.11 3.54
CA MET A 56 -0.70 6.84 2.54
C MET A 56 -1.75 7.73 3.20
N ASP A 57 -2.46 7.21 4.19
CA ASP A 57 -3.46 7.96 4.97
C ASP A 57 -2.81 9.11 5.72
N ALA A 58 -1.67 8.88 6.37
CA ALA A 58 -0.91 9.93 7.03
C ALA A 58 -0.48 11.04 6.05
N VAL A 59 -0.01 10.68 4.86
CA VAL A 59 0.37 11.66 3.82
C VAL A 59 -0.84 12.47 3.36
N LEU A 60 -2.01 11.86 3.18
CA LEU A 60 -3.23 12.57 2.82
C LEU A 60 -3.67 13.56 3.90
N ILE A 61 -3.65 13.14 5.17
CA ILE A 61 -3.97 14.00 6.30
C ILE A 61 -2.99 15.17 6.38
N LEU A 62 -1.69 14.91 6.32
CA LEU A 62 -0.66 15.96 6.36
C LEU A 62 -0.78 16.92 5.18
N SER A 63 -1.05 16.41 3.97
CA SER A 63 -1.26 17.24 2.77
C SER A 63 -2.49 18.12 2.93
N ARG A 64 -3.57 17.59 3.51
CA ARG A 64 -4.75 18.39 3.85
C ARG A 64 -4.42 19.43 4.90
N MET A 65 -3.71 19.08 5.98
CA MET A 65 -3.35 20.03 7.03
C MET A 65 -2.45 21.16 6.51
N LEU A 66 -1.55 20.87 5.57
CA LEU A 66 -0.68 21.88 4.96
C LEU A 66 -1.42 22.83 4.01
N ASN A 67 -2.47 22.35 3.35
CA ASN A 67 -3.24 23.13 2.37
C ASN A 67 -4.57 23.68 2.91
N ASP A 68 -5.05 23.21 4.06
CA ASP A 68 -6.24 23.75 4.71
C ASP A 68 -5.88 25.13 5.26
N THR A 69 -6.31 26.17 4.53
CA THR A 69 -6.17 27.57 4.97
C THR A 69 -7.07 27.87 6.17
N GLY A 70 -7.96 26.95 6.56
CA GLY A 70 -8.99 27.17 7.55
C GLY A 70 -10.20 27.91 6.99
N ASP A 71 -10.12 28.42 5.76
CA ASP A 71 -11.23 29.11 5.11
C ASP A 71 -12.36 28.13 4.84
N ARG A 72 -13.58 28.59 5.09
CA ARG A 72 -14.81 27.89 4.76
C ARG A 72 -15.58 28.82 3.84
N MET A 73 -16.20 28.26 2.81
CA MET A 73 -16.95 28.98 1.79
C MET A 73 -18.34 28.38 1.73
N GLU A 74 -19.37 29.22 1.75
CA GLU A 74 -20.74 28.74 1.63
C GLU A 74 -20.97 28.17 0.23
N LEU A 75 -21.83 27.16 0.11
CA LEU A 75 -22.09 26.51 -1.19
C LEU A 75 -22.56 27.53 -2.24
N GLN A 76 -23.40 28.48 -1.85
CA GLN A 76 -23.86 29.55 -2.73
C GLN A 76 -22.69 30.40 -3.26
N GLU A 77 -21.72 30.75 -2.40
CA GLU A 77 -20.56 31.55 -2.80
C GLU A 77 -19.67 30.79 -3.81
N VAL A 78 -19.59 29.46 -3.71
CA VAL A 78 -18.88 28.62 -4.68
C VAL A 78 -19.60 28.60 -6.02
N ILE A 79 -20.92 28.40 -5.99
CA ILE A 79 -21.78 28.34 -7.20
C ILE A 79 -21.70 29.66 -7.97
N ASP A 80 -21.85 30.78 -7.25
CA ASP A 80 -21.72 32.13 -7.82
C ASP A 80 -20.32 32.36 -8.40
N ARG A 81 -19.26 31.93 -7.71
CA ARG A 81 -17.86 32.13 -8.15
C ARG A 81 -17.48 31.28 -9.36
N LEU A 82 -18.11 30.13 -9.53
CA LEU A 82 -17.96 29.27 -10.71
C LEU A 82 -18.84 29.73 -11.88
N GLY A 83 -19.73 30.71 -11.67
CA GLY A 83 -20.59 31.29 -12.70
C GLY A 83 -21.82 30.46 -13.02
N PHE A 84 -22.30 29.65 -12.07
CA PHE A 84 -23.52 28.85 -12.21
C PHE A 84 -24.68 29.47 -11.43
N ASP A 85 -25.90 29.16 -11.86
CA ASP A 85 -27.12 29.38 -11.08
C ASP A 85 -27.59 28.04 -10.45
N VAL A 86 -27.95 28.08 -9.17
CA VAL A 86 -28.49 26.92 -8.44
C VAL A 86 -29.73 26.36 -9.14
N ALA A 87 -30.59 27.23 -9.66
CA ALA A 87 -31.81 26.81 -10.33
C ALA A 87 -31.53 26.03 -11.63
N GLU A 88 -30.44 26.35 -12.33
CA GLU A 88 -30.00 25.61 -13.51
C GLU A 88 -29.46 24.23 -13.11
N LEU A 89 -28.62 24.17 -12.06
CA LEU A 89 -28.04 22.92 -11.56
C LEU A 89 -29.07 21.93 -11.02
N GLU A 90 -30.10 22.41 -10.31
CA GLU A 90 -31.20 21.57 -9.80
C GLU A 90 -32.09 21.01 -10.91
N SER A 91 -32.07 21.61 -12.12
CA SER A 91 -32.86 21.13 -13.25
C SER A 91 -32.22 19.96 -14.01
N GLU A 92 -30.94 19.66 -13.74
CA GLU A 92 -30.16 18.59 -14.39
C GLU A 92 -30.14 17.26 -13.61
N ILE A 93 -30.74 17.21 -12.41
CA ILE A 93 -30.83 16.04 -11.52
C ILE A 93 -32.24 15.42 -11.58
#